data_AF-A0AAC9LIX3-F1
#
_entry.id   AF-A0AAC9LIX3-F1
#
_cell.length_a   1.000
_cell.length_b   1.000
_cell.length_c   1.000
_cell.angle_alpha   90.00
_cell.angle_beta   90.00
_cell.angle_gamma   90.00
#
_symmetry.space_group_name_H-M   'P 1'
#
loop_
_entity.id
_entity.type
_entity.pdbx_description
1 polymer ?
#
loop_
_entity_poly.entity_id
_entity_poly.type
_entity_poly.pdbx_seq_one_letter_code
_entity_poly.pdbx_strand_id
1 'polypeptide(L)'
;MKNLKTSISVLAMSGLIFTSCMDENKSKDMKDMDEENKVEMNSEKEDMLKENTSNSDTEQMMAYNKVTSVDGEIVERSINNDVKALQISGWDGFNKLSIEMKKLEDADLNTMQTALPNFESTIASLSTTRPEWMMTEEISEDIEDLQKEYKALMSSDNTNEKKYKRDLEEVNEAYDDLVEEINETFDTYVKINRKANEKLNKNVDNAREKYNKEINKLNEVADDKK
;
A
#
# COMPACT_ATOMS: atom_id res chain seq x y z
N MET A 1 -31.59 -35.10 13.67
CA MET A 1 -30.16 -34.83 13.50
C MET A 1 -29.88 -34.64 12.03
N LYS A 2 -29.68 -33.39 11.59
CA LYS A 2 -29.26 -33.07 10.22
C LYS A 2 -27.93 -32.33 10.34
N ASN A 3 -26.88 -32.97 9.86
CA ASN A 3 -25.53 -32.43 9.80
C ASN A 3 -25.49 -31.40 8.67
N LEU A 4 -25.33 -30.11 8.99
CA LEU A 4 -24.86 -29.13 8.02
C LEU A 4 -23.35 -29.02 8.20
N LYS A 5 -22.62 -29.59 7.25
CA LYS A 5 -21.21 -29.26 7.04
C LYS A 5 -21.20 -27.91 6.32
N THR A 6 -20.96 -26.83 7.05
CA THR A 6 -20.65 -25.53 6.47
C THR A 6 -19.18 -25.55 6.08
N SER A 7 -18.94 -25.75 4.79
CA SER A 7 -17.63 -25.53 4.17
C SER A 7 -17.25 -24.07 4.36
N ILE A 8 -16.11 -23.84 5.02
CA ILE A 8 -15.45 -22.55 5.09
C ILE A 8 -15.02 -22.21 3.66
N SER A 9 -15.72 -21.27 3.04
CA SER A 9 -15.20 -20.59 1.86
C SER A 9 -14.03 -19.76 2.34
N VAL A 10 -12.83 -20.22 2.02
CA VAL A 10 -11.60 -19.43 2.09
C VAL A 10 -11.86 -18.19 1.24
N LEU A 11 -11.99 -17.03 1.91
CA LEU A 11 -11.77 -15.75 1.25
C LEU A 11 -10.29 -15.76 0.88
N ALA A 12 -10.03 -16.16 -0.36
CA ALA A 12 -8.73 -15.95 -0.97
C ALA A 12 -8.57 -14.43 -0.99
N MET A 13 -7.84 -13.89 -0.02
CA MET A 13 -7.20 -12.59 -0.15
C MET A 13 -6.37 -12.71 -1.42
N SER A 14 -6.91 -12.16 -2.49
CA SER A 14 -6.20 -11.94 -3.72
C SER A 14 -5.04 -11.04 -3.38
N GLY A 15 -3.91 -11.66 -3.02
CA GLY A 15 -2.63 -11.00 -3.00
C GLY A 15 -2.51 -10.31 -4.34
N LEU A 16 -2.33 -8.99 -4.31
CA LEU A 16 -2.07 -8.18 -5.49
C LEU A 16 -0.81 -8.74 -6.15
N ILE A 17 -1.01 -9.67 -7.08
CA ILE A 17 0.01 -10.09 -8.01
C ILE A 17 0.19 -8.87 -8.90
N PHE A 18 1.31 -8.17 -8.75
CA PHE A 18 1.68 -7.05 -9.60
C PHE A 18 1.62 -7.51 -11.07
N THR A 19 0.53 -7.19 -11.75
CA THR A 19 0.45 -7.31 -13.21
C THR A 19 1.29 -6.17 -13.76
N SER A 20 2.54 -6.47 -14.13
CA SER A 20 3.33 -5.59 -14.98
C SER A 20 2.67 -5.51 -16.36
N CYS A 21 1.88 -4.48 -16.58
CA CYS A 21 1.41 -4.13 -17.93
C CYS A 21 2.61 -3.76 -18.80
N MET A 22 2.73 -4.36 -19.98
CA MET A 22 3.65 -3.90 -21.01
C MET A 22 2.83 -3.38 -22.19
N ASP A 23 2.86 -2.05 -22.31
CA ASP A 23 2.41 -1.28 -23.45
C ASP A 23 3.59 -1.16 -24.42
N GLU A 24 3.39 -1.27 -25.74
CA GLU A 24 4.35 -0.69 -26.70
C GLU A 24 3.73 -0.36 -28.08
N ASN A 25 3.58 0.95 -28.29
CA ASN A 25 4.03 1.75 -29.46
C ASN A 25 3.32 1.67 -30.85
N LYS A 26 2.53 2.72 -31.09
CA LYS A 26 2.55 3.69 -32.22
C LYS A 26 2.65 3.20 -33.68
N SER A 27 1.63 3.59 -34.47
CA SER A 27 1.84 4.25 -35.78
C SER A 27 0.62 5.10 -36.21
N LYS A 28 0.90 6.27 -36.80
CA LYS A 28 -0.06 7.20 -37.41
C LYS A 28 -0.67 6.63 -38.68
N ASP A 29 -1.99 6.82 -38.90
CA ASP A 29 -2.55 7.54 -40.05
C ASP A 29 -4.10 7.60 -39.99
N MET A 30 -4.67 8.73 -40.42
CA MET A 30 -6.12 8.95 -40.61
C MET A 30 -6.59 8.37 -41.94
N LYS A 31 -7.70 7.60 -41.95
CA LYS A 31 -8.95 7.83 -42.71
C LYS A 31 -9.84 6.57 -42.85
N ASP A 32 -11.14 6.82 -42.72
CA ASP A 32 -12.32 6.18 -43.31
C ASP A 32 -12.67 4.69 -43.05
N MET A 33 -13.79 4.55 -42.34
CA MET A 33 -15.05 3.83 -42.65
C MET A 33 -15.07 2.34 -43.06
N ASP A 34 -16.05 1.68 -42.42
CA ASP A 34 -16.88 0.53 -42.84
C ASP A 34 -16.47 -0.92 -42.50
N GLU A 35 -17.27 -1.46 -41.56
CA GLU A 35 -18.14 -2.65 -41.66
C GLU A 35 -17.58 -4.07 -41.95
N GLU A 36 -18.07 -4.97 -41.10
CA GLU A 36 -18.36 -6.41 -41.31
C GLU A 36 -17.29 -7.52 -41.12
N ASN A 37 -17.75 -8.49 -40.30
CA ASN A 37 -17.64 -9.95 -40.43
C ASN A 37 -16.40 -10.72 -39.92
N LYS A 38 -16.69 -11.48 -38.84
CA LYS A 38 -16.59 -12.95 -38.71
C LYS A 38 -15.23 -13.65 -38.54
N VAL A 39 -15.21 -14.45 -37.46
CA VAL A 39 -14.96 -15.93 -37.43
C VAL A 39 -13.63 -16.45 -36.85
N GLU A 40 -13.82 -17.20 -35.75
CA GLU A 40 -13.21 -18.48 -35.31
C GLU A 40 -11.71 -18.60 -34.94
N MET A 41 -11.48 -18.66 -33.62
CA MET A 41 -11.08 -19.83 -32.81
C MET A 41 -10.34 -21.02 -33.49
N ASN A 42 -9.06 -21.22 -33.11
CA ASN A 42 -8.37 -22.49 -32.79
C ASN A 42 -6.85 -22.20 -32.64
N SER A 43 -5.98 -22.91 -31.94
CA SER A 43 -6.00 -23.99 -30.94
C SER A 43 -4.54 -24.17 -30.47
N GLU A 44 -4.35 -24.79 -29.29
CA GLU A 44 -3.16 -25.56 -28.85
C GLU A 44 -1.83 -24.79 -28.62
N LYS A 45 -1.31 -24.61 -27.39
CA LYS A 45 -0.62 -25.57 -26.49
C LYS A 45 0.42 -26.47 -27.18
N GLU A 46 1.72 -26.14 -27.04
CA GLU A 46 2.64 -26.80 -26.10
C GLU A 46 4.10 -26.31 -26.25
N ASP A 47 4.65 -25.96 -25.08
CA ASP A 47 6.00 -26.24 -24.57
C ASP A 47 7.26 -25.81 -25.35
N MET A 48 8.07 -24.96 -24.71
CA MET A 48 9.54 -25.09 -24.65
C MET A 48 10.10 -24.10 -23.62
N LEU A 49 10.30 -24.61 -22.39
CA LEU A 49 11.23 -24.09 -21.39
C LEU A 49 12.60 -23.77 -22.03
N LYS A 50 13.00 -22.50 -22.02
CA LYS A 50 14.41 -22.09 -21.89
C LYS A 50 14.51 -20.86 -21.01
N GLU A 51 14.82 -21.17 -19.76
CA GLU A 51 15.47 -20.37 -18.73
C GLU A 51 16.49 -19.37 -19.32
N ASN A 52 16.24 -18.07 -19.08
CA ASN A 52 17.21 -16.98 -19.04
C ASN A 52 16.48 -15.71 -18.56
N THR A 53 16.01 -15.73 -17.30
CA THR A 53 15.49 -14.51 -16.68
C THR A 53 16.68 -13.66 -16.26
N SER A 54 16.94 -12.61 -17.04
CA SER A 54 18.04 -11.69 -16.81
C SER A 54 17.81 -10.86 -15.53
N ASN A 55 18.89 -10.57 -14.80
CA ASN A 55 18.95 -9.75 -13.58
C ASN A 55 18.39 -8.30 -13.70
N SER A 56 17.87 -7.90 -14.86
CA SER A 56 17.36 -6.55 -15.14
C SER A 56 16.13 -6.18 -14.29
N ASP A 57 15.18 -7.10 -14.15
CA ASP A 57 13.85 -6.75 -13.66
C ASP A 57 13.82 -6.62 -12.13
N THR A 58 14.71 -7.34 -11.44
CA THR A 58 14.90 -7.24 -9.98
C THR A 58 15.60 -5.92 -9.60
N GLU A 59 16.58 -5.47 -10.38
CA GLU A 59 17.23 -4.17 -10.17
C GLU A 59 16.27 -3.00 -10.46
N GLN A 60 15.39 -3.16 -11.46
CA GLN A 60 14.40 -2.14 -11.82
C GLN A 60 13.26 -2.05 -10.79
N MET A 61 12.77 -3.17 -10.22
CA MET A 61 11.82 -3.16 -9.09
C MET A 61 12.45 -2.63 -7.79
N MET A 62 13.71 -2.97 -7.50
CA MET A 62 14.43 -2.43 -6.34
C MET A 62 14.62 -0.91 -6.42
N ALA A 63 14.71 -0.35 -7.64
CA ALA A 63 14.73 1.09 -7.81
C ALA A 63 13.46 1.73 -7.25
N TYR A 64 12.25 1.25 -7.59
CA TYR A 64 10.97 1.88 -7.17
C TYR A 64 10.74 1.98 -5.67
N ASN A 65 11.34 1.09 -4.89
CA ASN A 65 11.16 1.05 -3.43
C ASN A 65 12.16 1.91 -2.66
N LYS A 66 13.00 2.69 -3.35
CA LYS A 66 14.03 3.52 -2.72
C LYS A 66 14.26 4.83 -3.47
N VAL A 67 14.53 5.91 -2.75
CA VAL A 67 14.98 7.18 -3.34
C VAL A 67 15.90 7.92 -2.38
N THR A 68 16.88 8.65 -2.93
CA THR A 68 17.59 9.69 -2.19
C THR A 68 16.82 10.99 -2.38
N SER A 69 16.36 11.60 -1.29
CA SER A 69 15.67 12.88 -1.32
C SER A 69 16.58 13.99 -1.83
N VAL A 70 15.99 15.13 -2.21
CA VAL A 70 16.76 16.33 -2.60
C VAL A 70 17.70 16.80 -1.47
N ASP A 71 17.33 16.52 -0.22
CA ASP A 71 18.10 16.86 0.98
C ASP A 71 19.17 15.80 1.33
N GLY A 72 19.24 14.72 0.54
CA GLY A 72 20.27 13.68 0.66
C GLY A 72 19.88 12.51 1.58
N GLU A 73 18.67 12.50 2.14
CA GLU A 73 18.18 11.40 2.95
C GLU A 73 17.79 10.22 2.08
N ILE A 74 18.04 9.00 2.54
CA ILE A 74 17.61 7.79 1.83
C ILE A 74 16.31 7.32 2.45
N VAL A 75 15.23 7.29 1.67
CA VAL A 75 13.96 6.71 2.07
C VAL A 75 13.69 5.44 1.28
N GLU A 76 13.12 4.46 1.96
CA GLU A 76 12.88 3.12 1.43
C GLU A 76 11.60 2.51 1.99
N ARG A 77 10.86 1.83 1.12
CA ARG A 77 9.80 0.88 1.45
C ARG A 77 10.37 -0.53 1.34
N SER A 78 10.20 -1.36 2.36
CA SER A 78 10.73 -2.72 2.38
C SER A 78 9.74 -3.70 2.99
N ILE A 79 10.14 -4.98 3.07
CA ILE A 79 9.33 -6.03 3.69
C ILE A 79 10.14 -6.65 4.83
N ASN A 80 9.53 -6.77 6.00
CA ASN A 80 10.06 -7.59 7.08
C ASN A 80 10.08 -9.05 6.62
N ASN A 81 11.26 -9.66 6.52
CA ASN A 81 11.40 -10.98 5.91
C ASN A 81 10.83 -12.14 6.75
N ASP A 82 10.67 -11.94 8.06
CA ASP A 82 10.21 -12.98 8.99
C ASP A 82 8.69 -13.18 8.90
N VAL A 83 7.94 -12.07 8.87
CA VAL A 83 6.46 -12.10 8.86
C VAL A 83 5.84 -11.57 7.57
N LYS A 84 6.63 -11.08 6.62
CA LYS A 84 6.15 -10.45 5.37
C LYS A 84 5.30 -9.20 5.60
N ALA A 85 5.64 -8.39 6.61
CA ALA A 85 4.98 -7.12 6.89
C ALA A 85 5.62 -5.96 6.11
N LEU A 86 4.82 -5.01 5.64
CA LEU A 86 5.28 -3.77 5.02
C LEU A 86 6.09 -2.93 6.01
N GLN A 87 7.19 -2.33 5.56
CA GLN A 87 8.02 -1.47 6.38
C GLN A 87 8.35 -0.17 5.62
N ILE A 88 8.36 0.95 6.34
CA ILE A 88 8.61 2.30 5.82
C ILE A 88 9.73 2.95 6.61
N SER A 89 10.70 3.53 5.91
CA SER A 89 11.84 4.21 6.52
C SER A 89 11.40 5.37 7.41
N GLY A 90 11.91 5.39 8.64
CA GLY A 90 11.66 6.47 9.60
C GLY A 90 10.29 6.45 10.27
N TRP A 91 9.50 5.37 10.13
CA TRP A 91 8.18 5.26 10.79
C TRP A 91 8.06 4.05 11.71
N ASP A 92 8.67 4.15 12.89
CA ASP A 92 8.76 3.03 13.84
C ASP A 92 7.40 2.53 14.34
N GLY A 93 6.44 3.43 14.60
CA GLY A 93 5.09 3.07 15.04
C GLY A 93 4.36 2.20 14.01
N PHE A 94 4.37 2.61 12.74
CA PHE A 94 3.78 1.83 11.66
C PHE A 94 4.52 0.50 11.42
N ASN A 95 5.86 0.52 11.46
CA ASN A 95 6.66 -0.70 11.28
C ASN A 95 6.36 -1.75 12.35
N LYS A 96 6.12 -1.31 13.59
CA LYS A 96 5.69 -2.19 14.67
C LYS A 96 4.26 -2.69 14.45
N LEU A 97 3.32 -1.80 14.11
CA LEU A 97 1.93 -2.15 13.87
C LEU A 97 1.79 -3.18 12.75
N SER A 98 2.46 -2.94 11.62
CA SER A 98 2.40 -3.85 10.47
C SER A 98 2.89 -5.26 10.81
N ILE A 99 3.94 -5.40 11.62
CA ILE A 99 4.39 -6.71 12.12
C ILE A 99 3.34 -7.34 13.02
N GLU A 100 2.73 -6.55 13.91
CA GLU A 100 1.69 -6.98 14.85
C GLU A 100 0.43 -7.45 14.10
N MET A 101 -0.08 -6.68 13.15
CA MET A 101 -1.21 -7.02 12.29
C MET A 101 -0.92 -8.25 11.41
N LYS A 102 0.26 -8.31 10.78
CA LYS A 102 0.61 -9.42 9.89
C LYS A 102 0.70 -10.76 10.61
N LYS A 103 1.08 -10.77 11.90
CA LYS A 103 1.06 -11.99 12.73
C LYS A 103 -0.36 -12.51 13.01
N LEU A 104 -1.38 -11.67 12.81
CA LEU A 104 -2.78 -12.01 13.07
C LEU A 104 -3.59 -12.32 11.81
N GLU A 105 -3.05 -12.14 10.60
CA GLU A 105 -3.78 -12.28 9.32
C GLU A 105 -4.56 -13.61 9.18
N ASP A 106 -4.01 -14.70 9.71
CA ASP A 106 -4.63 -16.05 9.70
C ASP A 106 -4.96 -16.58 11.10
N ALA A 107 -4.90 -15.72 12.13
CA ALA A 107 -5.16 -16.13 13.50
C ALA A 107 -6.66 -16.43 13.73
N ASP A 108 -6.95 -17.37 14.63
CA ASP A 108 -8.33 -17.57 15.07
C ASP A 108 -8.78 -16.43 15.99
N LEU A 109 -10.09 -16.26 16.12
CA LEU A 109 -10.70 -15.17 16.89
C LEU A 109 -10.22 -15.10 18.34
N ASN A 110 -9.98 -16.24 19.01
CA ASN A 110 -9.53 -16.21 20.41
C ASN A 110 -8.10 -15.69 20.51
N THR A 111 -7.25 -16.06 19.53
CA THR A 111 -5.88 -15.55 19.42
C THR A 111 -5.89 -14.03 19.17
N MET A 112 -6.72 -13.55 18.25
CA MET A 112 -6.89 -12.12 17.99
C MET A 112 -7.39 -11.36 19.24
N GLN A 113 -8.42 -11.88 19.92
CA GLN A 113 -8.96 -11.30 21.15
C GLN A 113 -7.94 -11.17 22.28
N THR A 114 -6.99 -12.11 22.33
CA THR A 114 -5.92 -12.09 23.33
C THR A 114 -4.81 -11.10 22.95
N ALA A 115 -4.51 -10.96 21.66
CA ALA A 115 -3.39 -10.17 21.17
C ALA A 115 -3.71 -8.68 21.05
N LEU A 116 -4.86 -8.34 20.44
CA LEU A 116 -5.25 -6.97 20.08
C LEU A 116 -5.22 -5.96 21.24
N PRO A 117 -5.61 -6.30 22.48
CA PRO A 117 -5.50 -5.36 23.60
C PRO A 117 -4.09 -4.81 23.85
N ASN A 118 -3.04 -5.50 23.37
CA ASN A 118 -1.65 -5.07 23.53
C ASN A 118 -1.22 -4.04 22.46
N PHE A 119 -2.07 -3.73 21.47
CA PHE A 119 -1.73 -2.85 20.35
C PHE A 119 -1.95 -1.37 20.68
N GLU A 120 -2.59 -1.05 21.81
CA GLU A 120 -2.95 0.31 22.22
C GLU A 120 -1.77 1.28 22.12
N SER A 121 -0.61 0.92 22.68
CA SER A 121 0.59 1.75 22.63
C SER A 121 1.14 1.93 21.21
N THR A 122 1.02 0.90 20.37
CA THR A 122 1.49 0.94 18.98
C THR A 122 0.60 1.88 18.16
N ILE A 123 -0.72 1.71 18.23
CA ILE A 123 -1.71 2.51 17.49
C ILE A 123 -1.68 3.97 17.94
N ALA A 124 -1.53 4.25 19.23
CA ALA A 124 -1.38 5.61 19.75
C ALA A 124 -0.07 6.30 19.31
N SER A 125 0.95 5.54 18.93
CA SER A 125 2.24 6.08 18.49
C SER A 125 2.29 6.47 17.01
N LEU A 126 1.29 6.08 16.20
CA LEU A 126 1.31 6.27 14.75
C LEU A 126 1.54 7.72 14.36
N SER A 127 0.77 8.65 14.92
CA SER A 127 0.87 10.08 14.61
C SER A 127 2.20 10.70 15.06
N THR A 128 2.72 10.28 16.23
CA THR A 128 3.90 10.91 16.85
C THR A 128 5.23 10.39 16.29
N THR A 129 5.22 9.19 15.70
CA THR A 129 6.41 8.58 15.08
C THR A 129 6.41 8.70 13.56
N ARG A 130 5.39 9.34 12.98
CA ARG A 130 5.28 9.56 11.54
C ARG A 130 6.38 10.50 11.06
N PRO A 131 7.13 10.14 10.00
CA PRO A 131 8.16 11.01 9.46
C PRO A 131 7.52 12.19 8.71
N GLU A 132 8.23 13.33 8.68
CA GLU A 132 7.73 14.59 8.11
C GLU A 132 7.27 14.46 6.65
N TRP A 133 7.98 13.67 5.85
CA TRP A 133 7.65 13.44 4.44
C TRP A 133 6.39 12.58 4.21
N MET A 134 5.80 12.03 5.28
CA MET A 134 4.52 11.32 5.30
C MET A 134 3.40 12.11 5.99
N MET A 135 3.62 13.38 6.35
CA MET A 135 2.60 14.20 7.02
C MET A 135 1.59 14.77 6.01
N THR A 136 0.73 13.91 5.48
CA THR A 136 -0.40 14.27 4.60
C THR A 136 -1.73 14.26 5.36
N GLU A 137 -2.81 14.81 4.78
CA GLU A 137 -4.16 14.77 5.36
C GLU A 137 -4.66 13.35 5.47
N GLU A 138 -4.70 12.64 4.34
CA GLU A 138 -5.32 11.32 4.20
C GLU A 138 -4.66 10.36 5.21
N ILE A 139 -3.32 10.37 5.32
CA ILE A 139 -2.62 9.58 6.34
C ILE A 139 -2.99 10.03 7.77
N SER A 140 -3.25 11.31 8.01
CA SER A 140 -3.71 11.77 9.34
C SER A 140 -5.13 11.29 9.63
N GLU A 141 -6.03 11.40 8.67
CA GLU A 141 -7.42 10.93 8.75
C GLU A 141 -7.46 9.42 8.98
N ASP A 142 -6.70 8.63 8.22
CA ASP A 142 -6.65 7.17 8.36
C ASP A 142 -6.08 6.72 9.70
N ILE A 143 -5.09 7.45 10.24
CA ILE A 143 -4.59 7.19 11.60
C ILE A 143 -5.69 7.46 12.62
N GLU A 144 -6.44 8.55 12.47
CA GLU A 144 -7.54 8.92 13.37
C GLU A 144 -8.69 7.90 13.29
N ASP A 145 -9.05 7.44 12.10
CA ASP A 145 -10.07 6.42 11.90
C ASP A 145 -9.63 5.06 12.46
N LEU A 146 -8.39 4.62 12.21
CA LEU A 146 -7.86 3.41 12.84
C LEU A 146 -7.87 3.51 14.38
N GLN A 147 -7.50 4.65 14.94
CA GLN A 147 -7.56 4.89 16.39
C GLN A 147 -8.99 4.84 16.93
N LYS A 148 -9.94 5.40 16.18
CA LYS A 148 -11.38 5.41 16.50
C LYS A 148 -11.96 3.99 16.48
N GLU A 149 -11.71 3.23 15.41
CA GLU A 149 -12.23 1.88 15.28
C GLU A 149 -11.58 0.92 16.27
N TYR A 150 -10.27 1.05 16.54
CA TYR A 150 -9.61 0.29 17.59
C TYR A 150 -10.23 0.54 18.97
N LYS A 151 -10.53 1.80 19.29
CA LYS A 151 -11.20 2.15 20.55
C LYS A 151 -12.61 1.57 20.63
N ALA A 152 -13.35 1.54 19.52
CA ALA A 152 -14.67 0.92 19.46
C ALA A 152 -14.58 -0.60 19.71
N LEU A 153 -13.59 -1.27 19.12
CA LEU A 153 -13.31 -2.69 19.32
C LEU A 153 -12.96 -3.00 20.78
N MET A 154 -12.12 -2.18 21.42
CA MET A 154 -11.70 -2.35 22.83
C MET A 154 -12.75 -1.89 23.86
N SER A 155 -13.87 -1.32 23.43
CA SER A 155 -14.90 -0.82 24.35
C SER A 155 -15.49 -1.94 25.22
N SER A 156 -15.77 -1.63 26.49
CA SER A 156 -16.47 -2.54 27.42
C SER A 156 -17.86 -2.95 26.94
N ASP A 157 -18.45 -2.21 26.01
CA ASP A 157 -19.75 -2.54 25.41
C ASP A 157 -19.64 -3.63 24.34
N ASN A 158 -18.41 -4.02 23.97
CA ASN A 158 -18.14 -5.07 22.98
C ASN A 158 -18.20 -6.49 23.56
N THR A 159 -19.34 -6.80 24.18
CA THR A 159 -19.54 -8.03 24.98
C THR A 159 -20.06 -9.23 24.18
N ASN A 160 -20.46 -9.03 22.93
CA ASN A 160 -21.01 -10.06 22.05
C ASN A 160 -20.05 -10.35 20.90
N GLU A 161 -19.74 -11.63 20.68
CA GLU A 161 -18.90 -12.11 19.58
C GLU A 161 -19.28 -11.53 18.21
N LYS A 162 -20.58 -11.38 17.91
CA LYS A 162 -21.02 -10.79 16.64
C LYS A 162 -20.62 -9.33 16.50
N LYS A 163 -20.73 -8.55 17.59
CA LYS A 163 -20.33 -7.13 17.60
C LYS A 163 -18.80 -7.04 17.52
N TYR A 164 -18.10 -7.91 18.25
CA TYR A 164 -16.64 -7.94 18.25
C TYR A 164 -16.09 -8.24 16.85
N LYS A 165 -16.66 -9.22 16.14
CA LYS A 165 -16.26 -9.55 14.76
C LYS A 165 -16.44 -8.38 13.81
N ARG A 166 -17.59 -7.72 13.85
CA ARG A 166 -17.84 -6.55 13.01
C ARG A 166 -16.88 -5.42 13.34
N ASP A 167 -16.73 -5.07 14.61
CA ASP A 167 -15.83 -3.98 14.98
C ASP A 167 -14.34 -4.34 14.69
N LEU A 168 -13.99 -5.63 14.62
CA LEU A 168 -12.69 -6.10 14.14
C LEU A 168 -12.54 -5.96 12.62
N GLU A 169 -13.60 -6.20 11.86
CA GLU A 169 -13.64 -5.93 10.41
C GLU A 169 -13.35 -4.44 10.16
N GLU A 170 -14.00 -3.53 10.89
CA GLU A 170 -13.77 -2.07 10.78
C GLU A 170 -12.32 -1.68 11.10
N VAL A 171 -11.68 -2.33 12.09
CA VAL A 171 -10.25 -2.11 12.40
C VAL A 171 -9.34 -2.58 11.26
N ASN A 172 -9.67 -3.69 10.63
CA ASN A 172 -8.89 -4.19 9.49
C ASN A 172 -9.08 -3.29 8.26
N GLU A 173 -10.30 -2.84 7.98
CA GLU A 173 -10.59 -1.90 6.88
C GLU A 173 -9.81 -0.59 7.07
N ALA A 174 -9.90 0.04 8.25
CA ALA A 174 -9.13 1.26 8.54
C ALA A 174 -7.60 1.05 8.51
N TYR A 175 -7.11 -0.15 8.83
CA TYR A 175 -5.70 -0.48 8.70
C TYR A 175 -5.27 -0.63 7.22
N ASP A 176 -6.11 -1.26 6.40
CA ASP A 176 -5.86 -1.44 4.98
C ASP A 176 -5.89 -0.09 4.24
N ASP A 177 -6.83 0.80 4.58
CA ASP A 177 -6.89 2.18 4.07
C ASP A 177 -5.60 2.95 4.39
N LEU A 178 -5.15 2.91 5.66
CA LEU A 178 -3.87 3.50 6.06
C LEU A 178 -2.68 2.94 5.26
N VAL A 179 -2.68 1.63 4.97
CA VAL A 179 -1.62 0.99 4.18
C VAL A 179 -1.67 1.45 2.72
N GLU A 180 -2.86 1.63 2.14
CA GLU A 180 -3.05 2.19 0.80
C GLU A 180 -2.44 3.58 0.73
N GLU A 181 -2.83 4.49 1.61
CA GLU A 181 -2.37 5.88 1.58
C GLU A 181 -0.87 6.05 1.86
N ILE A 182 -0.31 5.18 2.70
CA ILE A 182 1.15 5.08 2.89
C ILE A 182 1.85 4.74 1.58
N ASN A 183 1.31 3.79 0.80
CA ASN A 183 1.91 3.39 -0.47
C ASN A 183 1.76 4.46 -1.54
N GLU A 184 0.59 5.09 -1.64
CA GLU A 184 0.34 6.19 -2.58
C GLU A 184 1.25 7.39 -2.30
N THR A 185 1.37 7.77 -1.02
CA THR A 185 2.24 8.86 -0.57
C THR A 185 3.71 8.53 -0.85
N PHE A 186 4.16 7.31 -0.55
CA PHE A 186 5.52 6.87 -0.86
C PHE A 186 5.83 6.99 -2.35
N ASP A 187 4.96 6.44 -3.21
CA ASP A 187 5.14 6.43 -4.64
C ASP A 187 5.17 7.87 -5.20
N THR A 188 4.34 8.76 -4.66
CA THR A 188 4.32 10.18 -5.02
C THR A 188 5.61 10.89 -4.58
N TYR A 189 6.04 10.68 -3.35
CA TYR A 189 7.29 11.23 -2.82
C TYR A 189 8.51 10.79 -3.64
N VAL A 190 8.59 9.51 -4.01
CA VAL A 190 9.62 8.96 -4.89
C VAL A 190 9.61 9.63 -6.26
N LYS A 191 8.42 9.78 -6.88
CA LYS A 191 8.27 10.44 -8.19
C LYS A 191 8.72 11.91 -8.13
N ILE A 192 8.41 12.64 -7.06
CA ILE A 192 8.81 14.04 -6.87
C ILE A 192 10.34 14.15 -6.77
N ASN A 193 10.96 13.35 -5.91
CA ASN A 193 12.41 13.40 -5.68
C ASN A 193 13.22 12.98 -6.91
N ARG A 194 12.79 11.96 -7.65
CA ARG A 194 13.45 11.58 -8.91
C ARG A 194 13.43 12.70 -9.94
N LYS A 195 12.25 13.30 -10.15
CA LYS A 195 12.10 14.44 -11.08
C LYS A 195 12.95 15.64 -10.66
N ALA A 196 13.07 15.89 -9.36
CA ALA A 196 13.90 16.97 -8.84
C ALA A 196 15.40 16.69 -9.05
N ASN A 197 15.87 15.49 -8.68
CA ASN A 197 17.26 15.07 -8.83
C ASN A 197 17.71 15.06 -10.31
N GLU A 198 16.86 14.60 -11.24
CA GLU A 198 17.14 14.69 -12.67
C GLU A 198 17.32 16.14 -13.17
N LYS A 199 16.59 17.09 -12.59
CA LYS A 199 16.61 18.50 -12.97
C LYS A 199 17.72 19.29 -12.30
N LEU A 200 18.11 18.94 -11.08
CA LEU A 200 19.25 19.54 -10.39
C LEU A 200 20.55 19.38 -11.22
N ASN A 201 20.69 18.28 -11.95
CA ASN A 201 21.79 18.06 -12.89
C ASN A 201 21.77 19.01 -14.12
N LYS A 202 20.70 19.78 -14.35
CA LYS A 202 20.51 20.65 -15.52
C LYS A 202 20.32 22.13 -15.17
N ASN A 203 19.51 22.45 -14.15
CA ASN A 203 19.24 23.80 -13.67
C ASN A 203 18.74 23.77 -12.21
N VAL A 204 19.55 24.29 -11.29
CA VAL A 204 19.40 24.08 -9.84
C VAL A 204 18.22 24.86 -9.23
N ASP A 205 18.10 26.15 -9.53
CA ASP A 205 17.13 27.03 -8.84
C ASP A 205 15.69 26.68 -9.19
N ASN A 206 15.39 26.48 -10.48
CA ASN A 206 14.06 26.07 -10.95
C ASN A 206 13.66 24.67 -10.46
N ALA A 207 14.63 23.79 -10.18
CA ALA A 207 14.35 22.44 -9.70
C ALA A 207 13.92 22.45 -8.23
N ARG A 208 14.57 23.24 -7.38
CA ARG A 208 14.22 23.38 -5.96
C ARG A 208 12.86 24.05 -5.77
N GLU A 209 12.57 25.12 -6.50
CA GLU A 209 11.25 25.77 -6.42
C GLU A 209 10.12 24.81 -6.79
N LYS A 210 10.29 24.05 -7.87
CA LYS A 210 9.30 23.05 -8.26
C LYS A 210 9.18 21.91 -7.23
N TYR A 211 10.29 21.42 -6.69
CA TYR A 211 10.29 20.41 -5.63
C TYR A 211 9.47 20.87 -4.42
N ASN A 212 9.80 22.04 -3.87
CA ASN A 212 9.09 22.60 -2.72
C ASN A 212 7.59 22.75 -2.99
N LYS A 213 7.20 23.17 -4.20
CA LYS A 213 5.79 23.28 -4.59
C LYS A 213 5.07 21.93 -4.62
N GLU A 214 5.70 20.87 -5.14
CA GLU A 214 5.04 19.56 -5.23
C GLU A 214 5.02 18.85 -3.87
N ILE A 215 6.04 19.03 -3.02
CA ILE A 215 6.00 18.57 -1.62
C ILE A 215 4.92 19.31 -0.84
N ASN A 216 4.82 20.63 -0.99
CA ASN A 216 3.74 21.38 -0.36
C ASN A 216 2.37 20.88 -0.82
N LYS A 217 2.16 20.58 -2.11
CA LYS A 217 0.88 19.99 -2.56
C LYS A 217 0.61 18.60 -2.00
N LEU A 218 1.64 17.74 -1.90
CA LEU A 218 1.51 16.43 -1.26
C LEU A 218 1.01 16.59 0.18
N ASN A 219 1.49 17.62 0.87
CA ASN A 219 1.06 17.96 2.22
C ASN A 219 -0.28 18.74 2.25
N GLU A 220 -0.55 19.64 1.29
CA GLU A 220 -1.68 20.59 1.21
C GLU A 220 -2.97 20.00 0.63
N VAL A 221 -2.97 18.75 0.14
CA VAL A 221 -4.23 18.01 0.08
C VAL A 221 -4.97 18.12 1.43
N ALA A 222 -4.27 18.42 2.53
CA ALA A 222 -4.71 18.75 3.89
C ALA A 222 -5.41 20.05 4.27
N ASP A 223 -5.63 21.02 3.38
CA ASP A 223 -6.33 22.26 3.79
C ASP A 223 -7.56 22.62 2.93
N ASP A 224 -7.76 21.98 1.77
CA ASP A 224 -8.83 22.33 0.83
C ASP A 224 -10.16 21.57 1.04
N LYS A 225 -10.26 20.73 2.10
CA LYS A 225 -11.49 20.00 2.49
C LYS A 225 -12.18 20.50 3.79
N LYS A 226 -11.93 21.74 4.24
CA LYS A 226 -12.69 22.36 5.36
C LYS A 226 -14.07 22.91 4.98
#